data_AF-A0A705N0N5-F1
#
_entry.id   AF-A0A705N0N5-F1
#
_cell.length_a   1.000
_cell.length_b   1.000
_cell.length_c   1.000
_cell.angle_alpha   90.00
_cell.angle_beta   90.00
_cell.angle_gamma   90.00
#
_symmetry.space_group_name_H-M   'P 1'
#
loop_
_entity.id
_entity.type
_entity.pdbx_description
1 polymer ?
#
loop_
_entity_poly.entity_id
_entity_poly.type
_entity_poly.pdbx_seq_one_letter_code
_entity_poly.pdbx_strand_id
1 'polypeptide(L)' 'VKNIARQGNTITGAMGGMVKNPELTAKKEQESEMSSTGAMLGLDPSSRQRLIGLAGKKKATNPFLTI' A
#
# COMPACT_ATOMS: atom_id res chain seq x y z
N VAL A 1 -7.09 -1.31 17.48
CA VAL A 1 -6.12 -2.46 17.45
C VAL A 1 -6.04 -3.28 18.72
N LYS A 2 -6.27 -2.73 19.94
CA LYS A 2 -6.19 -3.53 21.19
C LYS A 2 -7.19 -4.70 21.26
N ASN A 3 -8.38 -4.59 20.64
CA ASN A 3 -9.40 -5.65 20.67
C ASN A 3 -9.08 -6.81 19.71
N ILE A 4 -8.52 -6.49 18.54
CA ILE A 4 -8.16 -7.45 17.47
C ILE A 4 -7.13 -8.48 17.96
N ALA A 5 -6.12 -8.05 18.74
CA ALA A 5 -5.08 -8.94 19.26
C ALA A 5 -5.62 -10.02 20.22
N ARG A 6 -6.76 -9.75 20.87
CA ARG A 6 -7.40 -10.68 21.82
C ARG A 6 -8.46 -11.55 21.18
N GLN A 7 -9.16 -11.02 20.17
CA GLN A 7 -10.31 -11.66 19.54
C GLN A 7 -9.95 -12.47 18.28
N GLY A 8 -8.83 -12.15 17.62
CA GLY A 8 -8.44 -12.82 16.38
C GLY A 8 -9.40 -12.53 15.22
N ASN A 9 -9.41 -13.42 14.22
CA ASN A 9 -10.10 -13.21 12.94
C ASN A 9 -11.64 -13.30 13.01
N THR A 10 -12.18 -13.97 14.03
CA THR A 10 -13.60 -14.24 14.19
C THR A 10 -14.05 -13.95 15.61
N ILE A 11 -15.20 -13.30 15.75
CA ILE A 11 -15.83 -12.98 17.02
C ILE A 11 -17.19 -13.65 17.12
N THR A 12 -17.67 -13.88 18.34
CA THR A 12 -19.04 -14.32 18.56
C THR A 12 -19.99 -13.16 18.24
N GLY A 13 -20.85 -13.37 17.24
CA GLY A 13 -21.90 -12.42 16.88
C GLY A 13 -23.03 -12.37 17.92
N ALA A 14 -23.89 -11.36 17.82
CA ALA A 14 -25.01 -11.15 18.77
C ALA A 14 -25.99 -12.34 18.85
N MET A 15 -26.04 -13.19 17.82
CA MET A 15 -26.85 -14.42 17.76
C MET A 15 -26.05 -15.70 18.07
N GLY A 16 -24.84 -15.59 18.63
CA GLY A 16 -24.03 -16.73 19.05
C GLY A 16 -23.22 -17.42 17.94
N GLY A 17 -23.44 -17.09 16.66
CA GLY A 17 -22.65 -17.59 15.54
C GLY A 17 -21.26 -16.94 15.44
N MET A 18 -20.27 -17.65 14.90
CA MET A 18 -18.96 -17.04 14.61
C MET A 18 -19.05 -16.13 13.39
N VAL A 19 -18.76 -14.85 13.59
CA VAL A 19 -18.78 -13.82 12.55
C VAL A 19 -17.37 -13.28 12.36
N LYS A 20 -17.00 -12.99 11.11
CA LYS A 20 -15.70 -12.36 10.81
C LYS A 20 -15.63 -11.00 11.50
N ASN A 21 -14.52 -10.71 12.19
CA ASN A 21 -14.40 -9.51 13.01
C ASN A 21 -14.56 -8.24 12.15
N PRO A 22 -15.62 -7.42 12.37
CA PRO A 22 -15.85 -6.21 11.60
C PRO A 22 -14.70 -5.20 11.72
N GLU A 23 -14.03 -5.13 12.87
CA GLU A 23 -12.87 -4.24 13.06
C GLU A 23 -11.69 -4.64 12.16
N LEU A 24 -11.49 -5.93 11.92
CA LEU A 24 -10.45 -6.43 11.01
C LEU A 24 -10.79 -6.16 9.55
N THR A 25 -12.07 -6.31 9.18
CA THR A 25 -12.55 -5.97 7.84
C THR A 25 -12.35 -4.47 7.57
N ALA A 26 -12.74 -3.61 8.50
CA ALA A 26 -12.54 -2.16 8.37
C ALA A 26 -11.05 -1.79 8.25
N LYS A 27 -10.16 -2.39 9.05
CA LYS A 27 -8.72 -2.14 8.96
C LYS A 27 -8.15 -2.59 7.61
N LYS A 28 -8.58 -3.73 7.08
CA LYS A 28 -8.15 -4.23 5.77
C LYS A 28 -8.55 -3.28 4.64
N GLU A 29 -9.79 -2.77 4.66
CA GLU A 29 -10.25 -1.82 3.63
C GLU A 29 -9.46 -0.50 3.70
N GLN A 30 -9.22 0.05 4.90
CA GLN A 30 -8.37 1.23 5.05
C GLN A 30 -6.95 1.02 4.53
N GLU A 31 -6.33 -0.13 4.84
CA GLU A 31 -4.99 -0.47 4.33
C GLU A 31 -4.98 -0.64 2.80
N SER A 32 -6.02 -1.25 2.24
CA SER A 32 -6.19 -1.43 0.79
C SER A 32 -6.33 -0.08 0.06
N GLU A 33 -7.11 0.84 0.62
CA GLU A 33 -7.27 2.21 0.10
C GLU A 33 -5.95 2.99 0.17
N MET A 34 -5.24 2.95 1.30
CA MET A 34 -3.93 3.61 1.44
C MET A 34 -2.86 3.01 0.51
N SER A 35 -2.86 1.69 0.34
CA SER A 35 -1.94 1.02 -0.58
C SER A 35 -2.22 1.43 -2.03
N SER A 36 -3.49 1.48 -2.41
CA SER A 36 -3.91 1.82 -3.78
C SER A 36 -3.60 3.28 -4.10
N THR A 37 -3.92 4.20 -3.18
CA THR A 37 -3.62 5.63 -3.32
C THR A 37 -2.11 5.90 -3.32
N GLY A 38 -1.36 5.24 -2.45
CA GLY A 38 0.10 5.31 -2.43
C GLY A 38 0.74 4.81 -3.73
N ALA A 39 0.23 3.71 -4.30
CA ALA A 39 0.70 3.19 -5.58
C ALA A 39 0.38 4.14 -6.76
N MET A 40 -0.82 4.73 -6.78
CA MET A 40 -1.19 5.72 -7.81
C MET A 40 -0.28 6.95 -7.80
N LEU A 41 0.13 7.41 -6.61
CA LEU A 41 1.04 8.54 -6.45
C LEU A 41 2.53 8.16 -6.63
N GLY A 42 2.84 6.90 -6.95
CA GLY A 42 4.23 6.44 -7.08
C GLY A 42 5.00 6.45 -5.75
N LEU A 43 4.29 6.34 -4.63
CA LEU A 43 4.88 6.34 -3.30
C LEU A 43 5.23 4.92 -2.82
N ASP A 44 4.72 3.88 -3.50
CA ASP A 44 5.07 2.49 -3.22
C ASP A 44 6.38 2.07 -3.95
N PRO A 45 7.25 1.24 -3.34
CA PRO A 45 8.51 0.79 -3.95
C PRO A 45 8.36 0.15 -5.35
N SER A 46 7.31 -0.62 -5.60
CA SER A 46 7.01 -1.28 -6.88
C SER A 46 6.58 -0.28 -7.96
N SER A 47 5.78 0.73 -7.63
CA SER A 47 5.44 1.82 -8.56
C SER A 47 6.62 2.74 -8.86
N ARG A 48 7.54 2.94 -7.90
CA ARG A 48 8.78 3.72 -8.09
C ARG A 48 9.76 3.08 -9.06
N GLN A 49 9.78 1.76 -9.20
CA GLN A 49 10.71 1.10 -10.13
C GLN A 49 10.48 1.52 -11.59
N ARG A 50 9.22 1.81 -11.96
CA ARG A 50 8.85 2.34 -13.28
C ARG A 50 9.38 3.76 -13.50
N LEU A 51 9.35 4.60 -12.45
CA LEU A 51 9.83 5.98 -12.46
C LEU A 51 11.37 6.05 -12.43
N ILE A 52 12.02 5.22 -11.60
CA ILE A 52 13.48 5.18 -11.45
C ILE A 52 14.15 4.61 -12.71
N GLY A 53 13.53 3.63 -13.39
CA GLY A 53 14.02 3.12 -14.67
C GLY A 53 14.10 4.18 -15.78
N LEU A 54 13.32 5.27 -15.67
CA LEU A 54 13.39 6.43 -16.57
C LEU A 54 14.38 7.50 -16.09
N ALA A 55 14.57 7.65 -14.77
CA ALA A 55 15.51 8.61 -14.17
C ALA A 55 16.98 8.14 -14.19
N GLY A 56 17.24 6.84 -14.34
CA GLY A 56 18.59 6.27 -14.40
C GLY A 56 19.30 6.42 -15.74
N LYS A 57 18.60 6.85 -16.80
CA LYS A 57 19.25 7.24 -18.06
C LYS A 57 19.81 8.64 -17.88
N LYS A 58 21.07 8.73 -17.42
CA LYS A 58 21.87 9.95 -17.48
C LYS A 58 21.71 10.56 -18.88
N LYS A 59 20.98 11.67 -18.98
CA LYS A 59 21.07 12.54 -20.15
C LYS A 59 22.42 13.24 -20.06
N ALA A 60 23.46 12.64 -20.63
CA ALA A 60 24.62 13.40 -21.08
C ALA A 60 24.15 14.13 -22.35
N THR A 61 23.60 15.34 -22.23
CA THR A 61 24.27 16.66 -22.15
C THR A 61 25.00 17.00 -23.45
N ASN A 62 24.26 17.72 -24.28
CA ASN A 62 24.69 18.69 -25.29
C ASN A 62 25.76 18.24 -26.33
N PRO A 63 25.39 18.09 -27.63
CA PRO A 63 26.33 17.78 -28.71
C PRO A 63 27.27 18.94 -29.10
N PHE A 64 27.19 20.10 -28.44
CA PHE A 64 28.06 21.26 -28.67
C PHE A 64 29.05 21.53 -27.52
N LEU A 65 29.24 20.59 -26.59
CA LEU A 65 30.23 20.73 -25.53
C LEU A 65 31.62 20.43 -26.11
N THR A 66 32.22 21.44 -26.74
CA THR A 66 33.61 21.45 -27.22
C THR A 66 34.53 21.61 -26.01
N ILE A 67 35.37 20.61 -25.76
CA ILE A 67 36.60 20.75 -24.95
C ILE A 67 37.76 20.89 -25.93
#